data_AF-A0A7J3MG00-F1
#
_entry.id   AF-A0A7J3MG00-F1
#
_cell.length_a   1.000
_cell.length_b   1.000
_cell.length_c   1.000
_cell.angle_alpha   90.00
_cell.angle_beta   90.00
_cell.angle_gamma   90.00
#
_symmetry.space_group_name_H-M   'P 1'
#
loop_
_entity.id
_entity.type
_entity.pdbx_description
1 polymer ?
#
loop_
_entity_poly.entity_id
_entity_poly.type
_entity_poly.pdbx_seq_one_letter_code
_entity_poly.pdbx_strand_id
1 'polypeptide(L)'
;MMRLDYMICNNCNYRETCKYVYKDLYFSWENECYIQHVNECLKEWNNIHLEYLGSLSRILGIRREEVDMVIRMSMLLHDVGKLTKLYQRKIREKVQLEGFKHEVLGSAYTFKLLNELKLNDEIPYVAGWAVLLHHEALRRNLKPEQLIIPMNNP
;
A
#
# COMPACT_ATOMS: atom_id res chain seq x y z
N MET A 1 -6.97 16.75 -16.97
CA MET A 1 -7.54 15.50 -16.45
C MET A 1 -6.65 14.35 -16.94
N MET A 2 -5.65 13.95 -16.15
CA MET A 2 -4.77 12.83 -16.51
C MET A 2 -5.54 11.52 -16.32
N ARG A 3 -5.70 10.74 -17.39
CA ARG A 3 -6.12 9.34 -17.28
C ARG A 3 -4.94 8.53 -16.75
N LEU A 4 -5.06 8.02 -15.53
CA LEU A 4 -4.25 6.91 -15.04
C LEU A 4 -4.81 5.64 -15.67
N ASP A 5 -4.46 5.39 -16.93
CA ASP A 5 -4.77 4.12 -17.59
C ASP A 5 -3.83 3.05 -16.97
N TYR A 6 -4.33 2.36 -15.95
CA TYR A 6 -3.63 1.23 -15.33
C TYR A 6 -3.52 0.09 -16.36
N MET A 7 -2.29 -0.26 -16.77
CA MET A 7 -2.04 -1.50 -17.51
C MET A 7 -2.22 -2.70 -16.56
N ILE A 8 -3.43 -3.24 -16.52
CA ILE A 8 -3.73 -4.50 -15.84
C ILE A 8 -3.23 -5.64 -16.73
N CYS A 9 -2.16 -6.34 -16.33
CA CYS A 9 -1.68 -7.53 -17.01
C CYS A 9 -2.49 -8.75 -16.57
N ASN A 10 -3.54 -9.10 -17.32
CA ASN A 10 -4.45 -10.20 -16.99
C ASN A 10 -3.88 -11.62 -17.26
N ASN A 11 -2.64 -11.77 -17.75
CA ASN A 11 -2.07 -13.06 -18.17
C ASN A 11 -0.52 -13.12 -18.03
N CYS A 12 0.01 -12.72 -16.87
CA CYS A 12 1.45 -12.59 -16.67
C CYS A 12 2.10 -13.89 -16.17
N ASN A 13 2.86 -14.59 -17.03
CA ASN A 13 3.74 -15.69 -16.61
C ASN A 13 4.96 -15.09 -15.87
N TYR A 14 5.10 -15.41 -14.58
CA TYR A 14 5.81 -14.67 -13.50
C TYR A 14 7.22 -14.10 -13.78
N ARG A 15 7.97 -14.62 -14.74
CA ARG A 15 9.36 -14.18 -15.03
C ARG A 15 9.51 -13.31 -16.28
N GLU A 16 8.57 -13.36 -17.21
CA GLU A 16 8.76 -12.76 -18.53
C GLU A 16 8.24 -11.33 -18.59
N THR A 17 7.08 -11.05 -18.01
CA THR A 17 6.40 -9.76 -18.16
C THR A 17 7.01 -8.62 -17.35
N CYS A 18 7.51 -8.88 -16.14
CA CYS A 18 8.23 -7.86 -15.37
C CYS A 18 9.58 -7.51 -16.05
N LYS A 19 10.12 -8.41 -16.89
CA LYS A 19 11.29 -8.21 -17.77
C LYS A 19 11.03 -7.29 -18.97
N TYR A 20 9.80 -7.28 -19.49
CA TYR A 20 9.47 -6.52 -20.72
C TYR A 20 9.07 -5.06 -20.46
N VAL A 21 8.62 -4.72 -19.24
CA VAL A 21 8.13 -3.36 -18.93
C VAL A 21 9.21 -2.48 -18.28
N TYR A 22 10.11 -3.07 -17.49
CA TYR A 22 11.16 -2.32 -16.79
C TYR A 22 12.53 -2.96 -17.01
N LYS A 23 13.51 -2.15 -17.40
CA LYS A 23 14.90 -2.56 -17.64
C LYS A 23 15.55 -3.15 -16.37
N ASP A 24 15.03 -2.79 -15.19
CA ASP A 24 15.37 -3.35 -13.88
C ASP A 24 14.11 -3.90 -13.20
N LEU A 25 14.04 -5.21 -12.90
CA LEU A 25 12.93 -5.81 -12.16
C LEU A 25 12.97 -5.42 -10.68
N TYR A 26 11.99 -4.67 -10.18
CA TYR A 26 11.84 -4.47 -8.74
C TYR A 26 10.88 -5.49 -8.13
N PHE A 27 11.26 -6.03 -6.98
CA PHE A 27 10.50 -7.07 -6.28
C PHE A 27 9.85 -6.54 -5.00
N SER A 28 8.62 -6.96 -4.71
CA SER A 28 7.97 -6.77 -3.39
C SER A 28 8.31 -7.92 -2.44
N TRP A 29 8.52 -9.12 -2.98
CA TRP A 29 8.91 -10.34 -2.26
C TRP A 29 9.68 -11.31 -3.17
N GLU A 30 10.16 -12.43 -2.60
CA GLU A 30 10.75 -13.52 -3.39
C GLU A 30 9.74 -14.04 -4.43
N ASN A 31 10.11 -13.96 -5.72
CA ASN A 31 9.27 -14.32 -6.86
C ASN A 31 8.01 -13.45 -7.07
N GLU A 32 7.95 -12.26 -6.48
CA GLU A 32 6.82 -11.33 -6.63
C GLU A 32 7.29 -9.95 -7.13
N CYS A 33 6.76 -9.52 -8.28
CA CYS A 33 7.04 -8.22 -8.89
C CYS A 33 6.31 -7.11 -8.12
N TYR A 34 7.00 -5.98 -7.84
CA TYR A 34 6.45 -4.88 -7.03
C TYR A 34 5.15 -4.30 -7.62
N ILE A 35 5.13 -4.04 -8.92
CA ILE A 35 3.96 -3.45 -9.60
C ILE A 35 2.78 -4.42 -9.58
N GLN A 36 3.04 -5.72 -9.70
CA GLN A 36 2.01 -6.75 -9.61
C GLN A 36 1.39 -6.76 -8.20
N HIS A 37 2.22 -6.76 -7.15
CA HIS A 37 1.76 -6.70 -5.76
C HIS A 37 0.80 -5.53 -5.52
N VAL A 38 1.21 -4.32 -5.93
CA VAL A 38 0.36 -3.13 -5.80
C VAL A 38 -0.95 -3.27 -6.58
N ASN A 39 -0.91 -3.81 -7.81
CA ASN A 39 -2.10 -4.00 -8.63
C ASN A 39 -3.10 -4.98 -7.99
N GLU A 40 -2.62 -6.08 -7.40
CA GLU A 40 -3.49 -7.01 -6.67
C GLU A 40 -4.09 -6.35 -5.42
N CYS A 41 -3.33 -5.56 -4.66
CA CYS A 41 -3.89 -4.78 -3.55
C CYS A 41 -5.01 -3.83 -4.00
N LEU A 42 -4.81 -3.09 -5.10
CA LEU A 42 -5.80 -2.18 -5.66
C LEU A 42 -7.04 -2.92 -6.19
N LYS A 43 -6.85 -4.12 -6.74
CA LYS A 43 -7.95 -4.99 -7.18
C LYS A 43 -8.77 -5.47 -5.99
N GLU A 44 -8.15 -5.89 -4.90
CA GLU A 44 -8.88 -6.26 -3.69
C GLU A 44 -9.64 -5.07 -3.09
N TRP A 45 -9.04 -3.88 -3.09
CA TRP A 45 -9.75 -2.65 -2.70
C TRP A 45 -10.99 -2.41 -3.59
N ASN A 46 -10.91 -2.65 -4.90
CA ASN A 46 -12.07 -2.52 -5.79
C ASN A 46 -13.23 -3.45 -5.41
N ASN A 47 -12.94 -4.62 -4.84
CA ASN A 47 -13.96 -5.59 -4.44
C ASN A 47 -14.71 -5.16 -3.17
N ILE A 48 -14.03 -4.43 -2.27
CA ILE A 48 -14.56 -4.16 -0.92
C ILE A 48 -14.88 -2.68 -0.66
N HIS A 49 -14.37 -1.73 -1.45
CA HIS A 49 -14.35 -0.32 -1.03
C HIS A 49 -15.74 0.24 -0.71
N LEU A 50 -16.79 -0.15 -1.46
CA LEU A 50 -18.13 0.43 -1.29
C LEU A 50 -18.68 0.21 0.13
N GLU A 51 -18.27 -0.87 0.79
CA GLU A 51 -18.63 -1.19 2.17
C GLU A 51 -17.95 -0.27 3.19
N TYR A 52 -16.74 0.20 2.88
CA TYR A 52 -15.90 1.00 3.79
C TYR A 52 -16.00 2.51 3.55
N LEU A 53 -16.28 2.96 2.33
CA LEU A 53 -16.27 4.38 1.97
C LEU A 53 -17.20 5.22 2.86
N GLY A 54 -18.37 4.72 3.23
CA GLY A 54 -19.32 5.43 4.08
C GLY A 54 -18.76 5.68 5.49
N SER A 55 -18.23 4.63 6.12
CA SER A 55 -17.67 4.70 7.48
C SER A 55 -16.41 5.54 7.52
N LEU A 56 -15.50 5.34 6.56
CA LEU A 56 -14.26 6.11 6.45
C LEU A 56 -14.51 7.59 6.16
N SER A 57 -15.44 7.91 5.26
CA SER A 57 -15.82 9.30 4.95
C SER A 57 -16.33 10.02 6.20
N ARG A 58 -17.14 9.35 7.03
CA ARG A 58 -17.63 9.90 8.30
C ARG A 58 -16.51 10.12 9.31
N ILE A 59 -15.58 9.17 9.46
CA ILE A 59 -14.46 9.25 10.42
C ILE A 59 -13.49 10.35 10.01
N LEU A 60 -13.15 10.42 8.72
CA LEU A 60 -12.13 11.33 8.19
C LEU A 60 -12.67 12.73 7.87
N GLY A 61 -13.99 12.92 7.85
CA GLY A 61 -14.61 14.22 7.56
C GLY A 61 -14.40 14.71 6.12
N ILE A 62 -14.19 13.79 5.16
CA ILE A 62 -13.96 14.07 3.74
C ILE A 62 -14.94 13.28 2.87
N ARG A 63 -15.08 13.65 1.59
CA ARG A 63 -16.01 12.99 0.65
C ARG A 63 -15.56 11.57 0.34
N ARG A 64 -16.51 10.72 -0.06
CA ARG A 64 -16.22 9.30 -0.39
C ARG A 64 -15.19 9.16 -1.51
N GLU A 65 -15.23 10.04 -2.50
CA GLU A 65 -14.29 10.06 -3.62
C GLU A 65 -12.87 10.42 -3.14
N GLU A 66 -12.77 11.30 -2.16
CA GLU A 66 -11.49 11.69 -1.54
C GLU A 66 -10.94 10.56 -0.68
N VAL A 67 -11.79 9.83 0.05
CA VAL A 67 -11.40 8.60 0.76
C VAL A 67 -10.85 7.57 -0.20
N ASP A 68 -11.56 7.27 -1.29
CA ASP A 68 -11.10 6.29 -2.28
C ASP A 68 -9.72 6.67 -2.83
N MET A 69 -9.53 7.94 -3.18
CA MET A 69 -8.23 8.46 -3.62
C MET A 69 -7.13 8.31 -2.55
N VAL A 70 -7.40 8.71 -1.30
CA VAL A 70 -6.43 8.62 -0.18
C VAL A 70 -6.01 7.17 0.06
N ILE A 71 -6.96 6.23 0.07
CA ILE A 71 -6.67 4.81 0.28
C ILE A 71 -5.85 4.24 -0.88
N ARG A 72 -6.23 4.52 -2.13
CA ARG A 72 -5.48 4.06 -3.32
C ARG A 72 -4.06 4.60 -3.35
N MET A 73 -3.87 5.89 -3.03
CA MET A 73 -2.53 6.48 -2.93
C MET A 73 -1.71 5.82 -1.82
N SER A 74 -2.33 5.57 -0.66
CA SER A 74 -1.67 4.88 0.45
C SER A 74 -1.27 3.46 0.05
N MET A 75 -2.13 2.71 -0.64
CA MET A 75 -1.83 1.37 -1.17
C MET A 75 -0.73 1.37 -2.23
N LEU A 76 -0.69 2.37 -3.13
CA LEU A 76 0.38 2.49 -4.12
C LEU A 76 1.76 2.70 -3.46
N LEU A 77 1.79 3.40 -2.33
CA LEU A 77 3.01 3.87 -1.69
C LEU A 77 3.44 3.02 -0.48
N HIS A 78 2.57 2.16 0.06
CA HIS A 78 2.81 1.49 1.35
C HIS A 78 4.15 0.74 1.39
N ASP A 79 4.52 0.14 0.26
CA ASP A 79 5.73 -0.67 0.10
C ASP A 79 6.83 0.03 -0.70
N VAL A 80 6.72 1.33 -1.03
CA VAL A 80 7.69 2.01 -1.91
C VAL A 80 9.13 1.96 -1.38
N GLY A 81 9.32 1.85 -0.06
CA GLY A 81 10.63 1.65 0.55
C GLY A 81 11.33 0.35 0.14
N LYS A 82 10.57 -0.65 -0.37
CA LYS A 82 11.12 -1.87 -0.94
C LYS A 82 11.91 -1.62 -2.22
N LEU A 83 11.69 -0.49 -2.89
CA LEU A 83 12.42 -0.09 -4.10
C LEU A 83 13.85 0.40 -3.81
N THR A 84 14.23 0.55 -2.54
CA THR A 84 15.60 0.91 -2.18
C THR A 84 16.60 -0.18 -2.56
N LYS A 85 17.83 0.22 -2.90
CA LYS A 85 18.92 -0.72 -3.22
C LYS A 85 19.15 -1.74 -2.10
N LEU A 86 19.11 -1.30 -0.84
CA LEU A 86 19.31 -2.18 0.31
C LEU A 86 18.22 -3.26 0.39
N TYR A 87 16.95 -2.87 0.22
CA TYR A 87 15.85 -3.83 0.27
C TYR A 87 15.85 -4.78 -0.94
N GLN A 88 16.17 -4.30 -2.15
CA GLN A 88 16.31 -5.17 -3.31
C GLN A 88 17.46 -6.17 -3.16
N ARG A 89 18.60 -5.75 -2.58
CA ARG A 89 19.68 -6.68 -2.22
C ARG A 89 19.23 -7.70 -1.18
N LYS A 90 18.40 -7.31 -0.19
CA LYS A 90 17.82 -8.27 0.76
C LYS A 90 17.07 -9.38 0.03
N ILE A 91 16.24 -9.05 -0.96
CA ILE A 91 15.47 -10.03 -1.72
C ILE A 91 16.39 -10.91 -2.60
N ARG A 92 17.31 -10.30 -3.34
CA ARG A 92 18.10 -10.99 -4.37
C ARG A 92 19.32 -11.73 -3.83
N GLU A 93 20.02 -11.10 -2.90
CA GLU A 93 21.33 -11.53 -2.38
C GLU A 93 21.24 -12.03 -0.94
N LYS A 94 20.04 -11.97 -0.31
CA LYS A 94 19.80 -12.38 1.08
C LYS A 94 20.65 -11.64 2.12
N VAL A 95 21.13 -10.42 1.81
CA VAL A 95 21.86 -9.56 2.77
C VAL A 95 20.98 -9.21 3.98
N GLN A 96 21.57 -8.75 5.08
CA GLN A 96 20.79 -8.27 6.22
C GLN A 96 20.28 -6.85 5.99
N LEU A 97 19.12 -6.51 6.57
CA LEU A 97 18.52 -5.17 6.47
C LEU A 97 19.06 -4.18 7.50
N GLU A 98 19.82 -4.65 8.51
CA GLU A 98 20.44 -3.79 9.53
C GLU A 98 19.45 -2.82 10.21
N GLY A 99 18.24 -3.31 10.48
CA GLY A 99 17.17 -2.50 11.10
C GLY A 99 16.40 -1.61 10.12
N PHE A 100 16.72 -1.62 8.82
CA PHE A 100 15.94 -0.92 7.81
C PHE A 100 14.46 -1.37 7.81
N LYS A 101 13.57 -0.39 7.76
CA LYS A 101 12.10 -0.54 7.79
C LYS A 101 11.52 0.15 6.56
N HIS A 102 11.03 -0.61 5.59
CA HIS A 102 10.58 -0.05 4.32
C HIS A 102 9.32 0.80 4.47
N GLU A 103 8.50 0.52 5.48
CA GLU A 103 7.27 1.26 5.75
C GLU A 103 7.52 2.70 6.22
N VAL A 104 8.71 3.01 6.74
CA VAL A 104 9.11 4.38 7.10
C VAL A 104 9.17 5.27 5.85
N LEU A 105 9.75 4.76 4.76
CA LEU A 105 9.78 5.47 3.50
C LEU A 105 8.38 5.54 2.87
N GLY A 106 7.61 4.46 2.91
CA GLY A 106 6.20 4.46 2.48
C GLY A 106 5.42 5.57 3.15
N SER A 107 5.51 5.65 4.47
CA SER A 107 4.85 6.65 5.29
C SER A 107 5.24 8.08 4.89
N ALA A 108 6.54 8.34 4.74
CA ALA A 108 7.05 9.66 4.36
C ALA A 108 6.57 10.10 2.97
N TYR A 109 6.58 9.20 1.98
CA TYR A 109 6.09 9.51 0.64
C TYR A 109 4.57 9.72 0.61
N THR A 110 3.81 8.90 1.33
CA THR A 110 2.35 9.04 1.47
C THR A 110 2.00 10.39 2.09
N PHE A 111 2.66 10.77 3.19
CA PHE A 111 2.47 12.07 3.83
C PHE A 111 2.74 13.20 2.83
N LYS A 112 3.91 13.19 2.20
CA LYS A 112 4.33 14.26 1.28
C LYS A 112 3.32 14.45 0.14
N LEU A 113 2.95 13.38 -0.54
CA LEU A 113 2.07 13.46 -1.71
C LEU A 113 0.63 13.82 -1.35
N LEU A 114 0.10 13.34 -0.23
CA LEU A 114 -1.25 13.71 0.22
C LEU A 114 -1.29 15.15 0.75
N ASN A 115 -0.22 15.63 1.38
CA ASN A 115 -0.13 17.02 1.86
C ASN A 115 -0.20 18.03 0.70
N GLU A 116 0.27 17.66 -0.49
CA GLU A 116 0.15 18.49 -1.69
C GLU A 116 -1.30 18.65 -2.19
N LEU A 117 -2.21 17.72 -1.84
CA LEU A 117 -3.60 17.74 -2.28
C LEU A 117 -4.49 18.71 -1.47
N LYS A 118 -4.04 19.14 -0.29
CA LYS A 118 -4.73 20.12 0.58
C LYS A 118 -6.21 19.80 0.84
N LEU A 119 -6.55 18.52 0.97
CA LEU A 119 -7.93 18.10 1.26
C LEU A 119 -8.35 18.45 2.69
N ASN A 120 -7.46 18.18 3.64
CA ASN A 120 -7.59 18.42 5.08
C ASN A 120 -6.21 18.22 5.70
N ASP A 121 -5.84 19.05 6.68
CA ASP A 121 -4.49 19.08 7.26
C ASP A 121 -4.12 17.80 8.04
N GLU A 122 -5.10 17.04 8.54
CA GLU A 122 -4.89 15.81 9.30
C GLU A 122 -4.73 14.57 8.42
N ILE A 123 -5.32 14.57 7.21
CA ILE A 123 -5.37 13.41 6.31
C ILE A 123 -3.97 12.87 5.95
N PRO A 124 -2.97 13.71 5.60
CA PRO A 124 -1.63 13.23 5.31
C PRO A 124 -1.00 12.51 6.50
N TYR A 125 -1.24 12.99 7.72
CA TYR A 125 -0.73 12.35 8.94
C TYR A 125 -1.38 11.00 9.17
N VAL A 126 -2.72 10.94 9.13
CA VAL A 126 -3.47 9.69 9.35
C VAL A 126 -3.07 8.62 8.33
N ALA A 127 -3.00 8.98 7.05
CA ALA A 127 -2.59 8.07 5.99
C ALA A 127 -1.12 7.64 6.13
N GLY A 128 -0.22 8.58 6.46
CA GLY A 128 1.18 8.28 6.74
C GLY A 128 1.35 7.31 7.91
N TRP A 129 0.61 7.49 9.00
CA TRP A 129 0.60 6.58 10.15
C TRP A 129 0.04 5.21 9.82
N ALA A 130 -1.06 5.14 9.07
CA ALA A 130 -1.63 3.87 8.61
C ALA A 130 -0.59 3.07 7.79
N VAL A 131 0.13 3.74 6.89
CA VAL A 131 1.24 3.12 6.16
C VAL A 131 2.39 2.75 7.10
N LEU A 132 2.79 3.59 8.04
CA LEU A 132 3.88 3.24 8.98
C LEU A 132 3.56 1.98 9.81
N LEU A 133 2.28 1.76 10.11
CA LEU A 133 1.81 0.69 10.98
C LEU A 133 1.32 -0.55 10.23
N HIS A 134 1.44 -0.62 8.91
CA HIS A 134 0.82 -1.71 8.12
C HIS A 134 1.38 -3.12 8.42
N HIS A 135 2.58 -3.23 9.00
CA HIS A 135 3.15 -4.50 9.48
C HIS A 135 2.87 -4.77 10.97
N GLU A 136 2.18 -3.87 11.69
CA GLU A 136 2.08 -3.96 13.14
C GLU A 136 1.30 -5.19 13.61
N ALA A 137 0.21 -5.55 12.92
CA ALA A 137 -0.56 -6.75 13.22
C ALA A 137 0.32 -8.02 13.13
N LEU A 138 1.19 -8.09 12.11
CA LEU A 138 2.15 -9.18 11.95
C LEU A 138 3.22 -9.15 13.05
N ARG A 139 3.74 -7.97 13.42
CA ARG A 139 4.76 -7.81 14.46
C ARG A 139 4.28 -8.21 15.85
N ARG A 140 3.00 -7.98 16.12
CA ARG A 140 2.36 -8.33 17.40
C ARG A 140 1.89 -9.77 17.47
N ASN A 141 2.10 -10.58 16.41
CA ASN A 141 1.53 -11.94 16.30
C ASN A 141 0.02 -11.98 16.57
N LEU A 142 -0.70 -10.93 16.17
CA LEU A 142 -2.15 -10.90 16.33
C LEU A 142 -2.76 -11.91 15.37
N LYS A 143 -3.43 -12.93 15.93
CA LYS A 143 -4.20 -13.88 15.12
C LYS A 143 -5.43 -13.17 14.53
N PRO A 144 -5.92 -13.58 13.36
CA PRO A 144 -7.15 -13.03 12.78
C PRO A 144 -8.32 -13.00 13.77
N GLU A 145 -8.45 -14.03 14.61
CA GLU A 145 -9.48 -14.09 15.66
C GLU A 145 -9.40 -12.95 16.69
N GLN A 146 -8.23 -12.34 16.86
CA GLN A 146 -7.97 -11.25 17.81
C GLN A 146 -8.17 -9.86 17.19
N LEU A 147 -8.36 -9.79 15.86
CA LEU A 147 -8.64 -8.55 15.14
C LEU A 147 -10.16 -8.30 14.96
N ILE A 148 -10.98 -9.30 15.29
CA ILE A 148 -12.44 -9.17 15.31
C ILE A 148 -12.81 -8.42 16.57
N ILE A 149 -13.21 -7.15 16.43
CA ILE A 149 -13.90 -6.45 17.50
C ILE A 149 -15.22 -7.18 17.70
N PRO A 150 -15.52 -7.74 18.89
CA PRO A 150 -16.81 -8.37 19.11
C PRO A 150 -17.89 -7.32 18.85
N MET A 151 -18.68 -7.53 17.81
CA MET A 151 -19.90 -6.77 17.60
C MET A 151 -20.87 -7.22 18.68
N ASN A 152 -20.76 -6.60 19.85
CA ASN A 152 -21.84 -6.64 20.82
C ASN A 152 -23.02 -5.94 20.14
N ASN A 153 -23.97 -6.74 19.64
CA ASN A 153 -25.25 -6.24 19.22
C ASN A 153 -25.88 -5.49 20.41
N PRO A 154 -26.30 -4.22 20.23
CA PRO A 154 -27.02 -3.50 21.26
C PRO A 154 -28.35 -4.17 21.60
#